data_AF-A0A965QT49-F1
#
_entry.id   AF-A0A965QT49-F1
#
_cell.length_a   1.000
_cell.length_b   1.000
_cell.length_c   1.000
_cell.angle_alpha   90.00
_cell.angle_beta   90.00
_cell.angle_gamma   90.00
#
_symmetry.space_group_name_H-M   'P 1'
#
loop_
_entity.id
_entity.type
_entity.pdbx_description
1 polymer ?
#
loop_
_entity_poly.entity_id
_entity_poly.type
_entity_poly.pdbx_seq_one_letter_code
_entity_poly.pdbx_strand_id
1 'polypeptide(L)' 'MRTIMYAAVTALGLLCAALAQGANFDPRVITFGEARQEIQSTPVLQRPNRPLHIYGNAARRRHQRGASSGPSARTQR' A
#
# COMPACT_ATOMS: atom_id res chain seq x y z
N MET A 1 3.89 36.28 2.25
CA MET A 1 4.83 35.13 2.26
C MET A 1 4.44 34.05 3.27
N ARG A 2 4.19 34.40 4.54
CA ARG A 2 3.79 33.43 5.58
C ARG A 2 2.49 32.68 5.29
N THR A 3 1.48 33.36 4.75
CA THR A 3 0.20 32.76 4.34
C THR A 3 0.34 31.78 3.17
N ILE A 4 1.16 32.14 2.17
CA ILE A 4 1.48 31.27 1.03
C ILE A 4 2.24 30.02 1.50
N MET A 5 3.16 30.18 2.46
CA MET A 5 3.90 29.05 3.04
C MET A 5 2.97 28.07 3.77
N TYR A 6 2.03 28.56 4.59
CA TYR A 6 1.07 27.68 5.26
C TYR A 6 0.14 26.98 4.28
N ALA A 7 -0.35 27.69 3.26
CA ALA A 7 -1.18 27.09 2.21
C ALA A 7 -0.42 26.00 1.43
N ALA A 8 0.87 26.20 1.15
CA ALA A 8 1.70 25.20 0.47
C ALA A 8 1.92 23.95 1.33
N VAL A 9 2.17 24.11 2.63
CA VAL A 9 2.36 22.98 3.56
C VAL A 9 1.08 22.16 3.74
N THR A 10 -0.07 22.83 3.88
CA THR A 10 -1.36 22.12 4.00
C THR A 10 -1.74 21.41 2.71
N ALA A 11 -1.55 22.05 1.55
CA ALA A 11 -1.79 21.43 0.25
C ALA A 11 -0.90 20.19 0.01
N LEU A 12 0.39 20.27 0.37
CA LEU A 12 1.32 19.14 0.26
C LEU A 12 0.93 17.99 1.19
N GLY A 13 0.51 18.28 2.43
CA GLY A 13 0.04 17.28 3.37
C GLY A 13 -1.20 16.51 2.88
N LEU A 14 -2.17 17.22 2.30
CA LEU A 14 -3.38 16.62 1.73
C LEU A 14 -3.07 15.74 0.50
N LEU A 15 -2.14 16.18 -0.37
CA LEU A 15 -1.72 15.40 -1.53
C LEU A 15 -1.04 14.08 -1.12
N CYS A 16 -0.15 14.13 -0.12
CA CYS A 16 0.52 12.93 0.41
C CYS A 16 -0.46 11.91 1.01
N ALA A 17 -1.50 12.38 1.72
CA ALA A 17 -2.54 11.50 2.26
C ALA A 17 -3.27 10.76 1.13
N ALA A 18 -3.72 11.49 0.10
CA ALA A 18 -4.45 10.93 -1.04
C ALA A 18 -3.66 9.81 -1.77
N LEU A 19 -2.35 9.99 -1.93
CA LEU A 19 -1.47 8.98 -2.54
C LEU A 19 -1.35 7.71 -1.68
N ALA A 20 -1.42 7.83 -0.35
CA ALA A 20 -1.39 6.67 0.55
C ALA A 20 -2.69 5.86 0.50
N GLN A 21 -3.86 6.51 0.33
CA GLN A 21 -5.14 5.80 0.17
C GLN A 21 -5.20 4.99 -1.13
N GLY A 22 -4.68 5.52 -2.24
CA GLY A 22 -4.60 4.78 -3.51
C GLY A 22 -3.66 3.56 -3.47
N ALA A 23 -2.73 3.52 -2.51
CA ALA A 23 -1.71 2.48 -2.39
C ALA A 23 -2.09 1.29 -1.48
N ASN A 24 -3.34 1.27 -0.94
CA ASN A 24 -3.79 0.31 0.08
C ASN A 24 -2.73 0.13 1.18
N PHE A 25 -2.30 1.25 1.78
CA PHE A 25 -1.20 1.33 2.74
C PHE A 25 -1.73 1.56 4.16
N ASP A 26 -1.34 0.70 5.10
CA ASP A 26 -1.63 0.86 6.53
C ASP A 26 -0.35 1.31 7.26
N PRO A 27 -0.33 2.52 7.85
CA PRO A 27 0.86 3.09 8.50
C PRO A 27 1.16 2.44 9.86
N ARG A 28 0.23 1.67 10.44
CA ARG A 28 0.42 1.05 11.75
C ARG A 28 1.50 -0.02 11.64
N VAL A 29 2.58 0.08 12.41
CA VAL A 29 3.66 -0.93 12.44
C VAL A 29 3.29 -2.09 13.37
N ILE A 30 2.87 -1.75 14.58
CA ILE A 30 2.51 -2.70 15.63
C ILE A 30 1.02 -2.52 15.94
N THR A 31 0.25 -3.59 15.85
CA THR A 31 -1.18 -3.63 16.18
C THR A 31 -1.44 -4.68 17.25
N PHE A 32 -2.45 -4.44 18.09
CA PHE A 32 -2.84 -5.31 19.20
C PHE A 32 -4.36 -5.52 19.18
N GLY A 33 -4.83 -6.45 20.01
CA GLY A 33 -6.26 -6.72 20.19
C GLY A 33 -6.98 -7.10 18.90
N GLU A 34 -8.18 -6.59 18.73
CA GLU A 34 -9.07 -6.84 17.59
C GLU A 34 -8.40 -6.52 16.25
N ALA A 35 -7.73 -5.36 16.13
CA ALA A 35 -7.04 -4.96 14.91
C ALA A 35 -5.93 -5.96 14.50
N ARG A 36 -5.27 -6.61 15.46
CA ARG A 36 -4.31 -7.67 15.15
C ARG A 36 -5.01 -8.94 14.66
N GLN A 37 -6.11 -9.32 15.30
CA GLN A 37 -6.88 -10.51 14.94
C GLN A 37 -7.45 -10.41 13.52
N GLU A 38 -8.02 -9.25 13.17
CA GLU A 38 -8.52 -8.95 11.83
C GLU A 38 -7.41 -9.07 10.76
N ILE A 39 -6.23 -8.48 11.03
CA ILE A 39 -5.08 -8.59 10.11
C ILE A 39 -4.64 -10.05 9.95
N GLN A 40 -4.68 -10.85 11.02
CA GLN A 40 -4.30 -12.25 10.98
C GLN A 40 -5.32 -13.12 10.23
N SER A 41 -6.61 -12.86 10.40
CA SER A 41 -7.70 -13.56 9.70
C SER A 41 -7.78 -13.17 8.22
N THR A 42 -7.34 -11.97 7.86
CA THR A 42 -7.29 -11.53 6.45
C THR A 42 -6.26 -12.35 5.67
N PRO A 43 -6.57 -12.90 4.48
CA PRO A 43 -5.58 -13.56 3.62
C PRO A 43 -4.42 -12.63 3.22
N VAL A 44 -3.19 -13.14 3.19
CA VAL A 44 -1.95 -12.33 2.96
C VAL A 44 -2.01 -11.46 1.70
N LEU A 45 -2.67 -11.96 0.65
CA LEU A 45 -2.82 -11.27 -0.63
C LEU A 45 -3.78 -10.08 -0.59
N GLN A 46 -4.71 -10.07 0.36
CA GLN A 46 -5.73 -9.02 0.55
C GLN A 46 -5.33 -8.00 1.63
N ARG A 47 -4.33 -8.31 2.46
CA ARG A 47 -3.82 -7.39 3.50
C ARG A 47 -3.23 -6.11 2.88
N PRO A 48 -3.37 -4.95 3.54
CA PRO A 48 -2.73 -3.71 3.12
C PRO A 48 -1.19 -3.82 3.18
N ASN A 49 -0.51 -2.97 2.40
CA ASN A 49 0.94 -2.78 2.51
C ASN A 49 1.26 -2.08 3.83
N ARG A 50 2.27 -2.58 4.54
CA ARG A 50 2.62 -2.07 5.88
C ARG A 50 4.11 -1.79 5.99
N PRO A 51 4.52 -0.75 6.73
CA PRO A 51 5.92 -0.49 7.02
C PRO A 51 6.54 -1.69 7.75
N LEU A 52 7.81 -1.98 7.44
CA LEU A 52 8.61 -3.06 8.03
C LEU A 52 8.09 -4.49 7.80
N HIS A 53 7.06 -4.70 6.97
CA HIS A 53 6.51 -6.03 6.63
C HIS A 53 7.04 -6.56 5.29
N ILE A 54 8.38 -6.65 5.17
CA ILE A 54 9.08 -6.92 3.90
C ILE A 54 8.57 -8.19 3.20
N TYR A 55 8.49 -9.32 3.93
CA TYR A 55 8.05 -10.59 3.35
C TYR A 55 6.60 -10.55 2.81
N GLY A 56 5.66 -10.07 3.64
CA GLY A 56 4.26 -9.96 3.23
C GLY A 56 4.07 -9.01 2.04
N ASN A 57 4.78 -7.88 2.05
CA ASN A 57 4.76 -6.90 0.96
C ASN A 57 5.32 -7.52 -0.34
N ALA A 58 6.41 -8.29 -0.25
CA ALA A 58 7.02 -8.94 -1.41
C ALA A 58 6.09 -10.00 -2.02
N ALA A 59 5.45 -10.84 -1.21
CA ALA A 59 4.48 -11.83 -1.67
C ALA A 59 3.32 -11.18 -2.45
N ARG A 60 2.76 -10.08 -1.92
CA ARG A 60 1.71 -9.29 -2.59
C ARG A 60 2.17 -8.71 -3.91
N ARG A 61 3.35 -8.07 -3.95
CA ARG A 61 3.91 -7.50 -5.19
C ARG A 61 4.15 -8.55 -6.25
N ARG A 62 4.63 -9.74 -5.87
CA ARG A 62 4.81 -10.86 -6.80
C ARG A 62 3.46 -11.33 -7.36
N HIS A 63 2.45 -11.47 -6.51
CA HIS A 63 1.10 -11.85 -6.94
C HIS A 63 0.50 -10.82 -7.90
N GLN A 64 0.58 -9.53 -7.58
CA GLN A 64 0.10 -8.45 -8.45
C GLN A 64 0.80 -8.48 -9.82
N ARG A 65 2.12 -8.68 -9.85
CA ARG A 65 2.89 -8.80 -11.10
C ARG A 65 2.44 -10.02 -11.92
N GLY A 66 2.22 -11.16 -11.28
CA GLY A 66 1.72 -12.37 -11.93
C GLY A 66 0.32 -12.20 -12.50
N ALA A 67 -0.56 -11.48 -11.81
CA ALA A 67 -1.92 -11.19 -12.27
C ALA A 67 -1.97 -10.14 -13.39
N SER A 68 -0.97 -9.25 -13.46
CA SER A 68 -0.87 -8.21 -14.50
C SER A 68 -0.04 -8.61 -15.71
N SER A 69 0.76 -9.68 -15.62
CA SER A 69 1.28 -10.38 -16.79
C SER A 69 0.13 -11.07 -17.51
N GLY A 70 -0.53 -10.33 -18.41
CA GLY A 70 -1.37 -10.91 -19.46
C GLY A 70 -0.57 -11.90 -20.33
N PRO A 71 -1.24 -12.66 -21.22
CA PRO A 71 -0.58 -13.68 -22.02
C PRO A 71 0.65 -13.11 -22.71
N SER A 72 1.80 -13.71 -22.43
CA SER A 72 3.08 -13.32 -23.01
C SER A 72 2.99 -13.43 -24.53
N ALA A 73 3.19 -12.33 -25.25
CA ALA A 73 3.30 -12.30 -26.71
C ALA A 73 4.48 -13.16 -27.27
N ARG A 74 5.25 -13.81 -26.38
CA ARG A 74 6.37 -14.69 -26.72
C ARG A 74 5.97 -16.09 -27.20
N THR A 75 4.70 -16.48 -27.09
CA THR A 75 4.23 -17.82 -27.51
C THR A 75 3.70 -17.88 -28.96
N GLN A 76 3.77 -16.80 -29.74
CA GLN A 76 3.32 -16.76 -31.15
C GLN A 76 4.46 -16.78 -32.17
N ARG A 77 5.48 -17.63 -32.01
CA ARG A 77 6.47 -17.89 -33.06
C ARG A 77 6.70 -19.37 -33.26
#